data_AF-A0A7W0F5G1-F1
#
_entry.id   AF-A0A7W0F5G1-F1
#
_cell.length_a   1.000
_cell.length_b   1.000
_cell.length_c   1.000
_cell.angle_alpha   90.00
_cell.angle_beta   90.00
_cell.angle_gamma   90.00
#
_symmetry.space_group_name_H-M   'P 1'
#
loop_
_entity.id
_entity.type
_entity.pdbx_description
1 polymer ?
#
loop_
_entity_poly.entity_id
_entity_poly.type
_entity_poly.pdbx_seq_one_letter_code
_entity_poly.pdbx_strand_id
1 'polypeptide(L)' 'MKDIKNLTRDDLKEVCISRGVPAFHAQQVFEWLYRRRVDDFSLMPNLPIKFREYLKTAFCFSQVKA' A
#
# COMPACT_ATOMS: atom_id res chain seq x y z
N MET A 1 -8.60 -11.43 -2.70
CA MET A 1 -7.87 -10.15 -2.63
C MET A 1 -7.76 -9.77 -1.16
N LYS A 2 -6.57 -9.41 -0.67
CA LYS A 2 -6.35 -9.09 0.76
C LYS A 2 -6.52 -7.58 0.96
N ASP A 3 -7.11 -7.14 2.07
CA ASP A 3 -7.17 -5.71 2.39
C ASP A 3 -5.78 -5.21 2.76
N ILE A 4 -5.32 -4.14 2.11
CA ILE A 4 -4.04 -3.51 2.44
C ILE A 4 -4.03 -2.93 3.86
N LYS A 5 -5.18 -2.53 4.41
CA LYS A 5 -5.31 -2.04 5.79
C LYS A 5 -5.11 -3.14 6.83
N ASN A 6 -5.19 -4.42 6.44
CA ASN A 6 -4.91 -5.55 7.32
C ASN A 6 -3.42 -5.91 7.36
N LEU A 7 -2.57 -5.22 6.58
CA LEU A 7 -1.12 -5.41 6.61
C LEU A 7 -0.48 -4.53 7.68
N THR A 8 0.46 -5.12 8.39
CA THR A 8 1.35 -4.39 9.30
C THR A 8 2.40 -3.62 8.50
N ARG A 9 3.13 -2.71 9.18
CA ARG A 9 4.28 -2.03 8.57
C ARG A 9 5.34 -3.02 8.08
N ASP A 10 5.54 -4.14 8.78
CA ASP A 10 6.55 -5.12 8.41
C ASP A 10 6.10 -5.98 7.22
N ASP A 11 4.82 -6.36 7.14
CA ASP A 11 4.25 -6.98 5.93
C ASP A 11 4.45 -6.08 4.70
N LEU A 12 4.20 -4.77 4.83
CA LEU A 12 4.40 -3.82 3.73
C LEU A 12 5.87 -3.71 3.33
N LYS A 13 6.82 -3.81 4.28
CA LYS A 13 8.26 -3.81 3.95
C LYS A 13 8.64 -5.06 3.17
N GLU A 14 8.16 -6.23 3.56
CA GLU A 14 8.40 -7.48 2.83
C GLU A 14 7.81 -7.43 1.42
N VAL A 15 6.62 -6.85 1.26
CA VAL A 15 6.01 -6.61 -0.04
C VAL A 15 6.87 -5.67 -0.89
N CYS A 16 7.47 -4.63 -0.30
CA CYS A 16 8.41 -3.77 -1.03
C CYS A 16 9.67 -4.55 -1.44
N ILE A 17 10.33 -5.24 -0.51
CA ILE A 17 11.59 -5.96 -0.75
C ILE A 17 11.42 -7.06 -1.80
N SER A 18 10.36 -7.87 -1.69
CA SER A 18 10.03 -8.94 -2.65
C SER A 18 9.78 -8.43 -4.07
N ARG A 19 9.45 -7.14 -4.23
CA ARG A 19 9.20 -6.48 -5.52
C ARG A 19 10.40 -5.66 -6.01
N GLY A 20 11.53 -5.69 -5.30
CA GLY A 20 12.70 -4.87 -5.61
C GLY A 20 12.47 -3.37 -5.37
N VAL A 21 11.48 -3.03 -4.55
CA VAL A 21 11.15 -1.67 -4.14
C VAL A 21 11.82 -1.38 -2.80
N PRO A 22 12.46 -0.22 -2.62
CA PRO A 22 13.05 0.13 -1.33
C PRO A 22 12.06 0.07 -0.16
N ALA A 23 12.50 -0.48 0.97
CA ALA A 23 11.64 -0.69 2.15
C ALA A 23 11.03 0.60 2.73
N PHE A 24 11.61 1.78 2.45
CA PHE A 24 11.05 3.05 2.90
C PHE A 24 9.70 3.39 2.23
N HIS A 25 9.40 2.83 1.05
CA HIS A 25 8.10 3.01 0.41
C HIS A 25 6.95 2.39 1.23
N ALA A 26 7.24 1.38 2.07
CA ALA A 26 6.25 0.82 2.99
C ALA A 26 5.74 1.87 3.98
N GLN A 27 6.62 2.77 4.46
CA GLN A 27 6.23 3.87 5.31
C GLN A 27 5.36 4.88 4.57
N GLN A 28 5.68 5.19 3.30
CA GLN A 28 4.86 6.08 2.50
C GLN A 28 3.45 5.53 2.28
N VAL A 29 3.32 4.24 1.94
CA VAL A 29 2.02 3.56 1.85
C VAL A 29 1.27 3.70 3.17
N PHE A 30 1.93 3.38 4.29
CA PHE A 30 1.31 3.47 5.61
C PHE A 30 0.81 4.89 5.94
N GLU A 31 1.59 5.93 5.62
CA GLU A 31 1.15 7.32 5.79
C GLU A 31 -0.07 7.65 4.94
N TRP A 32 -0.14 7.18 3.69
CA TRP A 32 -1.32 7.38 2.86
C TRP A 32 -2.57 6.70 3.43
N LEU A 33 -2.43 5.46 3.89
CA LEU A 33 -3.53 4.66 4.43
C LEU A 33 -4.07 5.22 5.75
N TYR A 34 -3.17 5.53 6.70
CA TYR A 34 -3.55 5.83 8.08
C TYR A 34 -3.61 7.33 8.38
N ARG A 35 -2.68 8.11 7.83
CA ARG A 35 -2.60 9.55 8.08
C ARG A 35 -3.47 10.35 7.12
N ARG A 36 -3.42 10.01 5.83
CA ARG A 36 -4.21 10.69 4.79
C ARG A 36 -5.55 10.02 4.49
N ARG A 37 -5.78 8.81 5.02
CA ARG A 37 -7.01 8.01 4.83
C ARG A 37 -7.38 7.81 3.35
N VAL A 38 -6.37 7.69 2.50
CA VAL A 38 -6.56 7.47 1.06
C VAL A 38 -6.78 5.99 0.78
N ASP A 39 -7.84 5.70 0.05
CA ASP A 39 -8.29 4.39 -0.38
C ASP A 39 -8.18 4.18 -1.90
N ASP A 40 -7.29 4.94 -2.54
CA ASP A 40 -6.92 4.75 -3.95
C ASP A 40 -5.38 4.82 -4.12
N PHE A 41 -4.79 3.73 -4.62
CA PHE A 41 -3.37 3.66 -4.93
C PHE A 41 -2.92 4.67 -5.99
N SER A 42 -3.82 5.10 -6.88
CA SER A 42 -3.56 6.13 -7.90
C SER A 42 -3.19 7.47 -7.28
N LEU A 43 -3.78 7.78 -6.12
CA LEU A 43 -3.61 9.03 -5.39
C LEU A 43 -2.32 9.07 -4.55
N MET A 44 -1.42 8.10 -4.73
CA MET A 44 -0.12 8.02 -4.05
C MET A 44 1.05 8.31 -5.03
N PRO A 45 1.20 9.55 -5.54
CA PRO A 45 2.15 9.86 -6.63
C PRO A 45 3.63 9.70 -6.25
N ASN A 46 3.94 9.64 -4.95
CA ASN A 46 5.28 9.37 -4.43
C ASN A 46 5.68 7.88 -4.50
N LEU A 47 4.77 7.00 -4.93
CA LEU A 47 5.05 5.59 -5.19
C LEU A 47 5.34 5.36 -6.69
N PRO A 48 6.33 4.50 -7.02
CA PRO A 48 6.61 4.13 -8.41
C PRO A 48 5.37 3.57 -9.11
N ILE A 49 5.19 3.88 -10.40
CA ILE A 49 4.03 3.44 -11.20
C ILE A 49 3.86 1.91 -11.13
N LYS A 50 4.94 1.16 -11.37
CA LYS A 50 4.94 -0.32 -11.30
C LYS A 50 4.49 -0.85 -9.94
N PHE A 51 4.84 -0.14 -8.85
CA PHE A 51 4.43 -0.54 -7.50
C PHE A 51 2.95 -0.26 -7.28
N ARG A 52 2.43 0.88 -7.73
CA ARG A 52 1.00 1.21 -7.67
C ARG A 52 0.14 0.20 -8.45
N GLU A 53 0.57 -0.18 -9.65
CA GLU A 53 -0.11 -1.21 -10.45
C GLU A 53 -0.12 -2.56 -9.74
N TYR A 54 0.98 -2.93 -9.11
CA TYR A 54 1.03 -4.13 -8.29
C TYR A 54 0.08 -4.06 -7.09
N LEU A 55 0.06 -2.94 -6.35
CA LEU A 55 -0.83 -2.79 -5.20
C LEU A 55 -2.31 -2.89 -5.62
N LYS A 56 -2.67 -2.29 -6.76
CA LYS A 56 -4.02 -2.39 -7.36
C LYS A 56 -4.43 -3.82 -7.71
N THR A 57 -3.49 -4.65 -8.13
CA THR A 57 -3.78 -6.04 -8.55
C THR A 57 -3.72 -7.03 -7.38
N ALA A 58 -2.86 -6.79 -6.39
CA ALA A 58 -2.67 -7.69 -5.24
C ALA A 58 -3.61 -7.39 -4.06
N PHE A 59 -3.97 -6.13 -3.84
CA PHE A 59 -4.70 -5.68 -2.66
C PHE A 59 -5.96 -4.91 -3.02
N CYS A 60 -6.90 -4.91 -2.07
CA CYS A 60 -8.10 -4.08 -2.13
C CYS A 60 -8.20 -3.21 -0.88
N PHE A 61 -9.16 -2.29 -0.89
CA PHE A 61 -9.57 -1.55 0.30
C PHE A 61 -10.93 -2.09 0.73
N SER A 62 -11.01 -2.74 1.88
CA SER A 62 -12.32 -3.04 2.44
C SER A 62 -12.85 -1.77 3.11
N GLN A 63 -14.07 -1.39 2.75
CA GLN A 63 -14.84 -0.41 3.50
C GLN A 63 -15.47 -1.21 4.63
N VAL A 64 -14.92 -1.12 5.84
CA VAL A 64 -15.66 -1.54 7.02
C VAL A 64 -16.80 -0.53 7.14
N LYS A 65 -18.00 -0.92 6.69
CA LYS A 65 -19.22 -0.19 7.02
C LYS A 65 -19.33 -0.21 8.54
N ALA A 66 -19.10 0.95 9.16
CA ALA A 66 -19.51 1.20 10.53
C ALA A 66 -21.04 1.24 10.61
#